data_AF-A0AAJ2BZL3-F1
#
_entry.id   AF-A0AAJ2BZL3-F1
#
_cell.length_a   1.000
_cell.length_b   1.000
_cell.length_c   1.000
_cell.angle_alpha   90.00
_cell.angle_beta   90.00
_cell.angle_gamma   90.00
#
_symmetry.space_group_name_H-M   'P 1'
#
loop_
_entity.id
_entity.type
_entity.pdbx_description
1 polymer ?
#
loop_
_entity_poly.entity_id
_entity_poly.type
_entity_poly.pdbx_seq_one_letter_code
_entity_poly.pdbx_strand_id
1 'polypeptide(L)'
;MKKIYCILCCFWYIESTAQDGIYLTAHDFETHKLSVTNSGILKERYSSVKVQNDTSSIYNFKNAFGYHKGGKDWRFVGNKSYEIINSEGIYIYRLDISNDISTQLYYFSKEADGELITLSRRNLRKVYADNPYFIELLNSINWRLSLEEKIPPFHVVRVAELYNYTLAKQ
;
A
#
# COMPACT_ATOMS: atom_id res chain seq x y z
N MET A 1 23.62 22.56 -47.61
CA MET A 1 22.29 21.93 -47.58
C MET A 1 22.22 20.99 -46.39
N LYS A 2 21.10 21.05 -45.67
CA LYS A 2 20.79 20.40 -44.38
C LYS A 2 20.90 18.87 -44.42
N LYS A 3 21.17 18.27 -43.25
CA LYS A 3 20.36 17.17 -42.67
C LYS A 3 20.74 16.99 -41.19
N ILE A 4 19.94 17.61 -40.32
CA ILE A 4 19.95 17.38 -38.87
C ILE A 4 19.07 16.16 -38.64
N TYR A 5 19.63 15.10 -38.05
CA TYR A 5 18.87 13.93 -37.63
C TYR A 5 18.30 14.22 -36.23
N CYS A 6 17.01 14.53 -36.16
CA CYS A 6 16.24 14.53 -34.91
C CYS A 6 15.98 13.07 -34.52
N ILE A 7 16.73 12.56 -33.54
CA ILE A 7 16.38 11.31 -32.86
C ILE A 7 15.20 11.64 -31.95
N LEU A 8 13.99 11.36 -32.43
CA LEU A 8 12.81 11.26 -31.57
C LEU A 8 12.98 9.99 -30.71
N CYS A 9 13.47 10.15 -29.49
CA CYS A 9 13.18 9.18 -28.43
C CYS A 9 11.71 9.35 -28.04
N CYS A 10 10.81 8.75 -28.82
CA CYS A 10 9.50 8.39 -28.30
C CYS A 10 9.75 7.40 -27.16
N PHE A 11 9.76 7.87 -25.93
CA PHE A 11 9.52 7.01 -24.78
C PHE A 11 8.08 6.55 -24.91
N TRP A 12 7.91 5.33 -25.43
CA TRP A 12 6.64 4.64 -25.38
C TRP A 12 6.37 4.40 -23.89
N TYR A 13 5.52 5.23 -23.29
CA TYR A 13 4.87 4.87 -22.04
C TYR A 13 3.96 3.69 -22.38
N ILE A 14 4.47 2.48 -22.15
CA ILE A 14 3.60 1.32 -22.01
C ILE A 14 2.85 1.57 -20.72
N GLU A 15 1.64 2.10 -20.83
CA GLU A 15 0.67 2.07 -19.76
C GLU A 15 0.36 0.59 -19.54
N SER A 16 1.10 -0.02 -18.61
CA SER A 16 0.81 -1.36 -18.13
C SER A 16 -0.64 -1.35 -17.66
N THR A 17 -1.55 -1.93 -18.43
CA THR A 17 -2.90 -2.23 -17.98
C THR A 17 -2.74 -3.24 -16.85
N ALA A 18 -2.57 -2.73 -15.62
CA ALA A 18 -2.28 -3.55 -14.46
C ALA A 18 -3.41 -4.56 -14.31
N GLN A 19 -3.07 -5.84 -14.34
CA GLN A 19 -4.04 -6.91 -14.33
C GLN A 19 -4.65 -7.01 -12.93
N ASP A 20 -5.97 -6.94 -12.83
CA ASP A 20 -6.67 -7.17 -11.56
C ASP A 20 -6.53 -8.63 -11.12
N GLY A 21 -6.44 -8.88 -9.81
CA GLY A 21 -6.30 -10.24 -9.29
C GLY A 21 -6.26 -10.36 -7.78
N ILE A 22 -6.04 -11.59 -7.31
CA ILE A 22 -6.00 -11.93 -5.88
C ILE A 22 -4.60 -12.40 -5.49
N TYR A 23 -4.11 -11.91 -4.36
CA TYR A 23 -2.96 -12.44 -3.66
C TYR A 23 -3.46 -13.45 -2.62
N LEU A 24 -3.07 -14.72 -2.74
CA LEU A 24 -3.50 -15.74 -1.76
C LEU A 24 -2.66 -15.66 -0.49
N THR A 25 -1.38 -15.34 -0.62
CA THR A 25 -0.42 -15.22 0.49
C THR A 25 0.26 -13.86 0.51
N ALA A 26 0.92 -13.52 1.63
CA ALA A 26 1.75 -12.32 1.70
C ALA A 26 2.94 -12.39 0.74
N HIS A 27 3.52 -13.59 0.57
CA HIS A 27 4.61 -13.81 -0.39
C HIS A 27 4.17 -13.57 -1.84
N ASP A 28 2.94 -13.95 -2.20
CA ASP A 28 2.37 -13.62 -3.52
C ASP A 28 2.33 -12.11 -3.73
N PHE A 29 1.95 -11.35 -2.69
CA PHE A 29 1.95 -9.89 -2.74
C PHE A 29 3.36 -9.31 -2.86
N GLU A 30 4.31 -9.74 -2.03
CA GLU A 30 5.71 -9.25 -2.04
C GLU A 30 6.43 -9.54 -3.35
N THR A 31 6.06 -10.64 -4.02
CA THR A 31 6.62 -11.02 -5.34
C THR A 31 5.79 -10.49 -6.52
N HIS A 32 4.76 -9.68 -6.25
CA HIS A 32 3.81 -9.16 -7.23
C HIS A 32 3.18 -10.26 -8.10
N LYS A 33 3.02 -11.46 -7.54
CA LYS A 33 2.44 -12.63 -8.20
C LYS A 33 0.95 -12.71 -7.89
N LEU A 34 0.12 -12.44 -8.89
CA LEU A 34 -1.32 -12.67 -8.80
C LEU A 34 -1.62 -14.17 -8.91
N SER A 35 -2.01 -14.79 -7.80
CA SER A 35 -2.34 -16.22 -7.74
C SER A 35 -3.66 -16.55 -8.41
N VAL A 36 -4.57 -15.58 -8.47
CA VAL A 36 -5.77 -15.65 -9.30
C VAL A 36 -5.83 -14.40 -10.15
N THR A 37 -5.45 -14.52 -11.41
CA THR A 37 -5.53 -13.45 -12.39
C THR A 37 -6.93 -13.39 -13.00
N ASN A 38 -7.46 -12.18 -13.15
CA ASN A 38 -8.77 -11.98 -13.72
C ASN A 38 -8.70 -11.78 -15.25
N SER A 39 -9.63 -12.39 -15.98
CA SER A 39 -10.09 -11.95 -17.31
C SER A 39 -11.53 -11.40 -17.27
N GLY A 40 -12.22 -11.47 -16.12
CA GLY A 40 -13.56 -10.95 -15.85
C GLY A 40 -13.61 -9.79 -14.84
N ILE A 41 -14.74 -9.59 -14.16
CA ILE A 41 -15.01 -8.39 -13.32
C ILE A 41 -14.68 -8.65 -11.84
N LEU A 42 -13.85 -7.79 -11.24
CA LEU A 42 -13.53 -7.81 -9.80
C LEU A 42 -14.48 -6.87 -9.03
N LYS A 43 -15.40 -7.44 -8.26
CA LYS A 43 -16.40 -6.67 -7.47
C LYS A 43 -16.06 -6.72 -5.99
N GLU A 44 -15.73 -5.56 -5.44
CA GLU A 44 -15.52 -5.38 -4.01
C GLU A 44 -16.84 -5.27 -3.26
N ARG A 45 -16.90 -5.89 -2.08
CA ARG A 45 -18.01 -5.76 -1.14
C ARG A 45 -17.47 -5.81 0.28
N TYR A 46 -17.31 -4.62 0.88
CA TYR A 46 -16.78 -4.42 2.24
C TYR A 46 -15.40 -5.11 2.45
N SER A 47 -15.43 -6.34 2.95
CA SER A 47 -14.28 -7.15 3.37
C SER A 47 -14.00 -8.34 2.46
N SER A 48 -14.65 -8.36 1.30
CA SER A 48 -14.57 -9.46 0.35
C SER A 48 -14.53 -8.97 -1.07
N VAL A 49 -13.95 -9.79 -1.94
CA VAL A 49 -13.90 -9.57 -3.36
C VAL A 49 -14.50 -10.79 -4.06
N LYS A 50 -15.44 -10.53 -4.97
CA LYS A 50 -15.96 -11.54 -5.87
C LYS A 50 -15.20 -11.47 -7.19
N VAL A 51 -14.62 -12.60 -7.60
CA VAL A 51 -14.01 -12.80 -8.92
C VAL A 51 -14.99 -13.59 -9.77
N GLN A 52 -15.31 -13.08 -10.95
CA GLN A 52 -16.25 -13.70 -11.87
C GLN A 52 -15.53 -14.17 -13.13
N ASN A 53 -15.15 -15.45 -13.13
CA ASN A 53 -14.68 -16.21 -14.30
C ASN A 53 -15.81 -17.15 -14.77
N ASP A 54 -15.48 -18.35 -15.28
CA ASP A 54 -16.46 -19.41 -15.62
C ASP A 54 -17.34 -19.78 -14.42
N THR A 55 -16.74 -19.78 -13.23
CA THR A 55 -17.43 -19.88 -11.94
C THR A 55 -17.12 -18.67 -11.08
N SER A 56 -18.12 -18.23 -10.29
CA SER A 56 -17.95 -17.15 -9.33
C SER A 56 -17.29 -17.64 -8.04
N SER A 57 -16.18 -17.02 -7.64
CA SER A 57 -15.50 -17.29 -6.36
C SER A 57 -15.44 -16.04 -5.48
N ILE A 58 -15.49 -16.22 -4.16
CA ILE A 58 -15.43 -15.13 -3.17
C ILE A 58 -14.15 -15.27 -2.33
N TYR A 59 -13.40 -14.19 -2.26
CA TYR A 59 -12.17 -14.08 -1.49
C TYR A 59 -12.33 -13.06 -0.36
N ASN A 60 -11.75 -13.35 0.79
CA ASN A 60 -11.75 -12.52 2.00
C ASN A 60 -10.57 -12.92 2.90
N PHE A 61 -10.47 -12.33 4.09
CA PHE A 61 -9.36 -12.59 5.03
C PHE A 61 -9.15 -14.07 5.42
N LYS A 62 -10.15 -14.94 5.23
CA LYS A 62 -10.03 -16.37 5.57
C LYS A 62 -9.30 -17.19 4.52
N ASN A 63 -9.27 -16.73 3.28
CA ASN A 63 -8.79 -17.53 2.13
C ASN A 63 -7.92 -16.75 1.15
N ALA A 64 -7.64 -15.47 1.42
CA ALA A 64 -6.74 -14.65 0.64
C ALA A 64 -6.04 -13.63 1.52
N PHE A 65 -4.82 -13.26 1.13
CA PHE A 65 -4.09 -12.14 1.73
C PHE A 65 -4.68 -10.80 1.31
N GLY A 66 -5.03 -10.65 0.03
CA GLY A 66 -5.36 -9.34 -0.54
C GLY A 66 -5.74 -9.41 -2.00
N TYR A 67 -5.83 -8.25 -2.64
CA TYR A 67 -6.15 -8.15 -4.06
C TYR A 67 -5.49 -6.93 -4.70
N HIS A 68 -5.26 -7.02 -6.01
CA HIS A 68 -4.86 -5.93 -6.87
C HIS A 68 -6.05 -5.49 -7.72
N LYS A 69 -6.27 -4.18 -7.81
CA LYS A 69 -7.31 -3.62 -8.67
C LYS A 69 -6.96 -2.21 -9.14
N GLY A 70 -6.98 -1.98 -10.44
CA GLY A 70 -6.83 -0.64 -11.00
C GLY A 70 -5.54 0.06 -10.54
N GLY A 71 -4.43 -0.69 -10.47
CA GLY A 71 -3.11 -0.15 -10.12
C GLY A 71 -2.87 0.04 -8.63
N LYS A 72 -3.74 -0.49 -7.77
CA LYS A 72 -3.62 -0.41 -6.31
C LYS A 72 -3.70 -1.79 -5.69
N ASP A 73 -3.13 -1.92 -4.50
CA ASP A 73 -3.13 -3.14 -3.73
C ASP A 73 -3.90 -2.95 -2.42
N TRP A 74 -4.60 -4.00 -2.00
CA TRP A 74 -5.32 -4.05 -0.74
C TRP A 74 -5.01 -5.33 0.01
N ARG A 75 -4.93 -5.22 1.34
CA ARG A 75 -4.78 -6.34 2.26
C ARG A 75 -6.10 -6.61 3.00
N PHE A 76 -6.49 -7.87 3.11
CA PHE A 76 -7.56 -8.30 4.00
C PHE A 76 -7.03 -8.53 5.41
N VAL A 77 -7.63 -7.87 6.40
CA VAL A 77 -7.34 -8.12 7.81
C VAL A 77 -8.64 -8.12 8.60
N GLY A 78 -9.00 -9.29 9.15
CA GLY A 78 -10.31 -9.51 9.73
C GLY A 78 -11.42 -9.16 8.75
N ASN A 79 -12.50 -8.53 9.21
CA ASN A 79 -13.63 -8.18 8.34
C ASN A 79 -13.47 -6.81 7.64
N LYS A 80 -12.25 -6.47 7.19
CA LYS A 80 -11.93 -5.18 6.55
C LYS A 80 -10.90 -5.35 5.44
N SER A 81 -10.92 -4.43 4.49
CA SER A 81 -9.94 -4.30 3.41
C SER A 81 -9.17 -3.00 3.60
N TYR A 82 -7.85 -3.07 3.58
CA TYR A 82 -6.96 -1.95 3.81
C TYR A 82 -6.16 -1.67 2.54
N GLU A 83 -6.23 -0.45 2.01
CA GLU A 83 -5.38 -0.05 0.88
C GLU A 83 -3.93 0.01 1.34
N ILE A 84 -3.04 -0.62 0.59
CA ILE A 84 -1.60 -0.59 0.84
C ILE A 84 -1.05 0.67 0.19
N ILE A 85 -0.60 1.61 1.00
CA ILE A 85 -0.07 2.91 0.56
C ILE A 85 1.44 2.86 0.35
N ASN A 86 2.13 2.05 1.16
CA ASN A 86 3.55 1.80 1.02
C ASN A 86 3.86 0.35 1.39
N SER A 87 4.70 -0.30 0.60
CA SER A 87 5.17 -1.67 0.83
C SER A 87 6.70 -1.78 0.87
N GLU A 88 7.41 -0.68 0.68
CA GLU A 88 8.87 -0.64 0.76
C GLU A 88 9.32 -0.23 2.17
N GLY A 89 10.07 -1.10 2.84
CA GLY A 89 10.61 -0.86 4.17
C GLY A 89 9.53 -0.94 5.27
N ILE A 90 8.74 0.12 5.45
CA ILE A 90 7.62 0.14 6.41
C ILE A 90 6.29 -0.03 5.68
N TYR A 91 5.56 -1.10 5.97
CA TYR A 91 4.24 -1.29 5.36
C TYR A 91 3.25 -0.29 5.96
N ILE A 92 2.63 0.56 5.13
CA ILE A 92 1.62 1.54 5.56
C ILE A 92 0.31 1.28 4.84
N TYR A 93 -0.78 1.37 5.60
CA TYR A 93 -2.10 1.01 5.17
C TYR A 93 -3.10 2.14 5.46
N ARG A 94 -4.13 2.24 4.62
CA ARG A 94 -5.28 3.14 4.79
C ARG A 94 -6.57 2.33 4.90
N LEU A 95 -7.42 2.74 5.84
CA LEU A 95 -8.78 2.24 6.00
C LEU A 95 -9.77 3.41 5.91
N ASP A 96 -10.69 3.34 4.97
CA ASP A 96 -11.81 4.28 4.90
C ASP A 96 -12.93 3.81 5.86
N ILE A 97 -13.31 4.64 6.84
CA ILE A 97 -14.36 4.28 7.83
C ILE A 97 -15.77 4.55 7.26
N SER A 98 -15.89 5.48 6.31
CA SER A 98 -17.15 5.86 5.68
C SER A 98 -17.00 5.98 4.17
N ASN A 99 -18.09 5.74 3.43
CA ASN A 99 -18.15 6.02 1.99
C ASN A 99 -17.98 7.52 1.69
N ASP A 100 -18.23 8.38 2.68
CA ASP A 100 -17.78 9.76 2.64
C ASP A 100 -16.28 9.79 2.96
N ILE A 101 -15.49 10.24 2.01
CA ILE A 101 -14.01 10.34 1.96
C ILE A 101 -13.39 11.06 3.19
N SER A 102 -14.21 11.60 4.09
CA SER A 102 -13.82 12.49 5.18
C SER A 102 -13.23 11.82 6.43
N THR A 103 -13.25 10.49 6.53
CA THR A 103 -12.69 9.79 7.70
C THR A 103 -11.85 8.57 7.30
N GLN A 104 -10.54 8.77 7.26
CA GLN A 104 -9.54 7.77 6.96
C GLN A 104 -8.71 7.48 8.20
N LEU A 105 -8.41 6.20 8.44
CA LEU A 105 -7.46 5.77 9.47
C LEU A 105 -6.23 5.18 8.80
N TYR A 106 -5.08 5.41 9.42
CA TYR A 106 -3.81 4.92 8.94
C TYR A 106 -3.22 3.92 9.94
N TYR A 107 -2.62 2.87 9.39
CA TYR A 107 -2.01 1.76 10.13
C TYR A 107 -0.65 1.44 9.52
N PHE A 108 0.20 0.73 10.26
CA PHE A 108 1.46 0.20 9.75
C PHE A 108 1.76 -1.20 10.31
N SER A 109 2.67 -1.92 9.66
CA SER A 109 3.27 -3.17 10.15
C SER A 109 4.75 -3.23 9.78
N LYS A 110 5.53 -4.08 10.47
CA LYS A 110 6.95 -4.33 10.12
C LYS A 110 7.07 -5.23 8.89
N GLU A 111 6.21 -6.24 8.78
CA GLU A 111 6.17 -7.22 7.70
C GLU A 111 4.83 -7.15 6.95
N ALA A 112 4.75 -7.70 5.74
CA ALA A 112 3.55 -7.68 4.91
C ALA A 112 2.33 -8.34 5.58
N ASP A 113 2.54 -9.42 6.33
CA ASP A 113 1.52 -10.13 7.11
C ASP A 113 1.50 -9.78 8.60
N GLY A 114 2.35 -8.84 9.02
CA GLY A 114 2.47 -8.43 10.42
C GLY A 114 1.20 -7.79 10.99
N GLU A 115 1.18 -7.64 12.32
CA GLU A 115 0.10 -6.97 13.05
C GLU A 115 -0.08 -5.52 12.56
N LEU A 116 -1.33 -5.12 12.31
CA LEU A 116 -1.67 -3.74 11.97
C LEU A 116 -1.76 -2.88 13.22
N ILE A 117 -0.88 -1.90 13.33
CA ILE A 117 -0.80 -0.96 14.45
C ILE A 117 -1.19 0.42 13.96
N THR A 118 -2.03 1.14 14.72
CA THR A 118 -2.42 2.51 14.35
C THR A 118 -1.20 3.40 14.16
N LEU A 119 -1.15 4.13 13.05
CA LEU A 119 -0.05 5.04 12.73
C LEU A 119 -0.07 6.24 13.68
N SER A 120 0.85 6.26 14.64
CA SER A 120 1.03 7.34 15.61
C SER A 120 2.46 7.38 16.12
N ARG A 121 2.89 8.50 16.72
CA ARG A 121 4.32 8.71 17.09
C ARG A 121 4.70 7.73 18.14
N ARG A 122 3.78 7.59 19.10
CA ARG A 122 3.91 6.70 20.22
C ARG A 122 4.10 5.28 19.74
N ASN A 123 3.30 4.83 18.77
CA ASN A 123 3.39 3.47 18.25
C ASN A 123 4.66 3.27 17.40
N LEU A 124 5.01 4.20 16.52
CA LEU A 124 6.25 4.14 15.74
C LEU A 124 7.48 4.09 16.65
N ARG A 125 7.54 4.96 17.68
CA ARG A 125 8.63 4.95 18.67
C ARG A 125 8.72 3.65 19.45
N LYS A 126 7.57 3.04 19.76
CA LYS A 126 7.52 1.77 20.50
C LYS A 126 8.00 0.61 19.64
N VAL A 127 7.54 0.54 18.39
CA VAL A 127 7.83 -0.59 17.48
C VAL A 127 9.25 -0.54 16.92
N TYR A 128 9.76 0.66 16.64
CA TYR A 128 11.10 0.88 16.09
C TYR A 128 12.09 1.43 17.13
N ALA A 129 11.89 1.09 18.41
CA ALA A 129 12.79 1.51 19.49
C ALA A 129 14.23 0.99 19.31
N ASP A 130 14.39 -0.08 18.53
CA ASP A 130 15.63 -0.73 18.12
C ASP A 130 16.36 -0.02 16.96
N ASN A 131 15.77 1.02 16.35
CA ASN A 131 16.39 1.81 15.29
C ASN A 131 16.60 3.28 15.74
N PRO A 132 17.71 3.60 16.45
CA PRO A 132 17.97 4.93 16.97
C PRO A 132 17.96 6.03 15.90
N TYR A 133 18.44 5.71 14.69
CA TYR A 133 18.49 6.65 13.58
C TYR A 133 17.10 7.05 13.09
N PHE A 134 16.20 6.07 12.93
CA PHE A 134 14.81 6.33 12.59
C PHE A 134 14.11 7.14 13.70
N ILE A 135 14.39 6.85 14.97
CA ILE A 135 13.84 7.61 16.09
C ILE A 135 14.32 9.06 16.09
N GLU A 136 15.58 9.31 15.80
CA GLU A 136 16.13 10.67 15.68
C GLU A 136 15.46 11.46 14.55
N LEU A 137 15.34 10.86 13.36
CA LEU A 137 14.63 11.44 12.23
C LEU A 137 13.16 11.71 12.56
N LEU A 138 12.48 10.76 13.18
CA LEU A 138 11.10 10.92 13.64
C LEU A 138 10.96 12.08 14.62
N ASN A 139 12.00 12.31 15.45
CA ASN A 139 12.02 13.38 16.42
C ASN A 139 12.29 14.76 15.84
N SER A 140 13.04 14.83 14.73
CA SER A 140 13.33 16.08 14.01
C SER A 140 12.11 16.72 13.34
N ILE A 141 11.01 15.97 13.22
CA ILE A 141 9.82 16.40 12.48
C ILE A 141 8.79 17.00 13.45
N ASN A 142 8.23 18.15 13.05
CA ASN A 142 7.10 18.75 13.74
C ASN A 142 5.81 17.95 13.44
N TRP A 143 5.40 17.16 14.42
CA TRP A 143 4.30 16.20 14.31
C TRP A 143 2.90 16.81 14.41
N ARG A 144 2.79 18.05 14.90
CA ARG A 144 1.51 18.71 15.20
C ARG A 144 0.71 19.03 13.94
N LEU A 145 1.37 19.04 12.79
CA LEU A 145 0.78 19.26 11.47
C LEU A 145 0.58 17.96 10.69
N SER A 146 0.84 16.79 11.28
CA SER A 146 1.19 15.63 10.46
C SER A 146 0.43 14.32 10.65
N LEU A 147 -0.55 14.15 11.55
CA LEU A 147 -1.37 12.92 11.54
C LEU A 147 -2.79 13.11 12.13
N GLU A 148 -3.03 14.21 12.84
CA GLU A 148 -4.30 14.45 13.57
C GLU A 148 -5.23 15.45 12.86
N GLU A 149 -4.76 16.13 11.79
CA GLU A 149 -5.56 17.05 10.97
C GLU A 149 -6.14 16.34 9.73
N LYS A 150 -7.38 16.66 9.37
CA LYS A 150 -8.12 16.13 8.21
C LYS A 150 -7.61 16.68 6.87
N ILE A 151 -6.32 16.55 6.54
CA ILE A 151 -5.77 16.98 5.23
C ILE A 151 -4.89 15.86 4.62
N PRO A 152 -5.16 15.36 3.39
CA PRO A 152 -4.40 14.30 2.71
C PRO A 152 -3.11 14.85 2.03
N PRO A 153 -2.21 14.05 1.42
CA PRO A 153 -1.62 12.75 1.77
C PRO A 153 -0.14 12.90 2.23
N PHE A 154 0.30 14.09 2.62
CA PHE A 154 1.73 14.41 2.82
C PHE A 154 2.43 13.63 3.94
N HIS A 155 1.67 12.97 4.81
CA HIS A 155 2.19 12.41 6.05
C HIS A 155 2.60 10.95 5.95
N VAL A 156 1.85 10.17 5.18
CA VAL A 156 2.12 8.75 4.97
C VAL A 156 3.37 8.57 4.13
N VAL A 157 3.44 9.31 3.02
CA VAL A 157 4.59 9.33 2.12
C VAL A 157 5.85 9.70 2.89
N ARG A 158 5.78 10.73 3.75
CA ARG A 158 6.94 11.17 4.54
C ARG A 158 7.42 10.13 5.56
N VAL A 159 6.52 9.39 6.22
CA VAL A 159 6.94 8.33 7.16
C VAL A 159 7.67 7.20 6.43
N ALA A 160 7.14 6.76 5.29
CA ALA A 160 7.78 5.76 4.45
C ALA A 160 9.17 6.21 3.96
N GLU A 161 9.26 7.43 3.43
CA GLU A 161 10.51 8.03 2.96
C GLU A 161 11.58 8.08 4.04
N LEU A 162 11.24 8.49 5.26
CA LEU A 162 12.19 8.56 6.37
C LEU A 162 12.72 7.19 6.76
N TYR A 163 11.86 6.18 6.79
CA TYR A 163 12.28 4.83 7.10
C TYR A 163 13.20 4.29 6.00
N ASN A 164 12.83 4.45 4.73
CA ASN A 164 13.65 4.02 3.60
C ASN A 164 15.01 4.73 3.57
N TYR A 165 15.05 6.00 3.96
CA TYR A 165 16.30 6.74 4.14
C TYR A 165 17.20 6.13 5.23
N THR A 166 16.63 5.50 6.26
CA THR A 166 17.43 4.81 7.29
C THR A 166 18.06 3.52 6.78
N LEU A 167 17.37 2.80 5.89
CA LEU A 167 17.89 1.59 5.28
C LEU A 167 19.05 1.89 4.32
N ALA A 168 18.97 3.01 3.58
CA ALA A 168 20.02 3.41 2.63
C ALA A 168 21.36 3.83 3.28
N LYS A 169 21.40 4.00 4.61
CA LYS A 169 22.59 4.44 5.35
C LYS A 169 23.26 3.35 6.19
N GLN A 170 22.66 2.16 6.25
CA GLN A 170 23.23 0.99 6.90
C GLN A 170 24.13 0.22 5.94
#